data_AF-A0A671SWZ1-F1
#
_entry.id   AF-A0A671SWZ1-F1
#
_cell.length_a   1.000
_cell.length_b   1.000
_cell.length_c   1.000
_cell.angle_alpha   90.00
_cell.angle_beta   90.00
_cell.angle_gamma   90.00
#
_symmetry.space_group_name_H-M   'P 1'
#
loop_
_entity.id
_entity.type
_entity.pdbx_description
1 polymer ?
#
loop_
_entity_poly.entity_id
_entity_poly.type
_entity_poly.pdbx_seq_one_letter_code
_entity_poly.pdbx_strand_id
1 'polypeptide(L)'
;LMEMLLHWENGYDQSLDFNCPAGQSISYIKSQHDNHHEDRMWEFGCKDTFDSGADCFVSPYVNDFDQTFTYECPPHHIITGMSSYHSNKHEDRRWQFYCCRSNGHCTANCEWTTYVNWFDELFHWTVPNQNYLVGAESYHENKHEDRRWKYKYCSKVQC
;
A
#
# COMPACT_ATOMS: atom_id res chain seq x y z
N LEU A 1 -3.95 20.15 24.62
CA LEU A 1 -4.80 19.58 23.56
C LEU A 1 -4.01 19.72 22.27
N MET A 2 -3.23 18.69 21.93
CA MET A 2 -2.36 18.71 20.77
C MET A 2 -3.14 18.07 19.64
N GLU A 3 -3.67 18.87 18.73
CA GLU A 3 -4.15 18.38 17.46
C GLU A 3 -2.96 17.69 16.78
N MET A 4 -3.01 16.36 16.67
CA MET A 4 -2.07 15.64 15.81
C MET A 4 -2.38 16.10 14.39
N LEU A 5 -1.51 16.95 13.84
CA LEU A 5 -1.51 17.25 12.42
C LEU A 5 -1.46 15.93 11.67
N LEU A 6 -2.54 15.62 10.94
CA LEU A 6 -2.61 14.49 10.03
C LEU A 6 -1.44 14.60 9.03
N HIS A 7 -0.53 13.61 9.04
CA HIS A 7 0.60 13.60 8.11
C HIS A 7 0.21 12.80 6.87
N TRP A 8 -0.14 13.49 5.79
CA TRP A 8 -0.32 12.89 4.48
C TRP A 8 1.02 12.89 3.73
N GLU A 9 1.38 11.75 3.15
CA GLU A 9 2.64 11.57 2.40
C GLU A 9 2.59 12.24 1.01
N ASN A 10 1.40 12.51 0.50
CA ASN A 10 1.18 13.23 -0.74
C ASN A 10 -0.03 14.17 -0.63
N GLY A 11 -0.07 15.19 -1.47
CA GLY A 11 -1.29 15.96 -1.76
C GLY A 11 -2.07 15.35 -2.93
N TYR A 12 -3.28 15.85 -3.16
CA TYR A 12 -4.06 15.54 -4.38
C TYR A 12 -3.32 15.99 -5.64
N ASP A 13 -3.50 15.24 -6.72
CA ASP A 13 -2.84 15.37 -8.03
C ASP A 13 -1.30 15.28 -7.98
N GLN A 14 -0.73 14.96 -6.81
CA GLN A 14 0.71 14.81 -6.61
C GLN A 14 1.12 13.33 -6.62
N SER A 15 2.39 13.11 -6.97
CA SER A 15 3.01 11.80 -6.84
C SER A 15 3.09 11.37 -5.38
N LEU A 16 2.85 10.08 -5.16
CA LEU A 16 3.18 9.39 -3.92
C LEU A 16 4.51 8.63 -4.12
N ASP A 17 5.43 8.79 -3.19
CA ASP A 17 6.62 7.95 -3.12
C ASP A 17 6.98 7.72 -1.65
N PHE A 18 6.42 6.65 -1.07
CA PHE A 18 6.61 6.33 0.33
C PHE A 18 7.30 4.98 0.49
N ASN A 19 8.32 4.95 1.34
CA ASN A 19 8.94 3.72 1.82
C ASN A 19 9.29 3.85 3.30
N CYS A 20 8.98 2.82 4.08
CA CYS A 20 9.32 2.79 5.49
C CYS A 20 10.84 2.89 5.72
N PRO A 21 11.28 3.41 6.89
CA PRO A 21 12.67 3.39 7.29
C PRO A 21 13.30 1.99 7.18
N ALA A 22 14.63 1.96 7.02
CA ALA A 22 15.36 0.70 6.89
C ALA A 22 15.03 -0.26 8.05
N GLY A 23 14.71 -1.52 7.70
CA GLY A 23 14.33 -2.55 8.67
C GLY A 23 12.83 -2.57 9.01
N GLN A 24 12.04 -1.63 8.52
CA GLN A 24 10.61 -1.53 8.78
C GLN A 24 9.76 -1.90 7.57
N SER A 25 8.49 -2.25 7.83
CA SER A 25 7.47 -2.46 6.80
C SER A 25 6.19 -1.70 7.15
N ILE A 26 5.28 -1.60 6.18
CA ILE A 26 3.97 -0.97 6.40
C ILE A 26 3.21 -1.71 7.50
N SER A 27 2.65 -0.95 8.46
CA SER A 27 1.87 -1.44 9.60
C SER A 27 0.40 -1.00 9.54
N TYR A 28 0.11 0.14 8.92
CA TYR A 28 -1.24 0.54 8.54
C TYR A 28 -1.21 1.38 7.25
N ILE A 29 -2.35 1.43 6.57
CA ILE A 29 -2.60 2.29 5.41
C ILE A 29 -3.87 3.07 5.68
N LYS A 30 -3.82 4.37 5.48
CA LYS A 30 -4.98 5.24 5.54
C LYS A 30 -5.01 6.10 4.28
N SER A 31 -6.22 6.31 3.76
CA SER A 31 -6.40 7.11 2.56
C SER A 31 -7.71 7.87 2.60
N GLN A 32 -7.70 9.06 2.02
CA GLN A 32 -8.86 9.94 1.86
C GLN A 32 -8.96 10.38 0.41
N HIS A 33 -10.15 10.27 -0.15
CA HIS A 33 -10.51 10.76 -1.48
C HIS A 33 -11.13 12.16 -1.39
N ASP A 34 -11.03 12.93 -2.47
CA ASP A 34 -11.70 14.21 -2.65
C ASP A 34 -12.29 14.34 -4.05
N ASN A 35 -13.60 14.54 -4.14
CA ASN A 35 -14.35 14.63 -5.40
C ASN A 35 -14.04 15.89 -6.24
N HIS A 36 -13.36 16.90 -5.70
CA HIS A 36 -12.94 18.05 -6.54
C HIS A 36 -11.71 17.69 -7.35
N HIS A 37 -10.80 16.94 -6.75
CA HIS A 37 -9.57 16.45 -7.40
C HIS A 37 -9.77 15.10 -8.10
N GLU A 38 -10.78 14.31 -7.70
CA GLU A 38 -10.94 12.90 -8.07
C GLU A 38 -9.65 12.11 -7.83
N ASP A 39 -9.10 12.30 -6.62
CA ASP A 39 -7.83 11.74 -6.23
C ASP A 39 -7.77 11.43 -4.73
N ARG A 40 -6.80 10.59 -4.36
CA ARG A 40 -6.56 10.15 -2.98
C ARG A 40 -5.23 10.65 -2.40
N MET A 41 -5.26 11.12 -1.16
CA MET A 41 -4.07 11.26 -0.31
C MET A 41 -3.84 9.99 0.50
N TRP A 42 -2.59 9.75 0.88
CA TRP A 42 -2.15 8.52 1.55
C TRP A 42 -1.32 8.81 2.79
N GLU A 43 -1.56 8.04 3.84
CA GLU A 43 -0.85 8.08 5.13
C GLU A 43 -0.50 6.63 5.51
N PHE A 44 0.72 6.42 5.99
CA PHE A 44 1.23 5.08 6.30
C PHE A 44 1.84 5.01 7.70
N GLY A 45 1.64 3.87 8.35
CA GLY A 45 2.42 3.49 9.52
C GLY A 45 3.54 2.55 9.15
N CYS A 46 4.63 2.60 9.92
CA CYS A 46 5.72 1.62 9.84
C CYS A 46 5.84 0.81 11.12
N LYS A 47 6.42 -0.39 11.01
CA LYS A 47 6.82 -1.22 12.16
C LYS A 47 8.09 -2.00 11.86
N ASP A 48 8.88 -2.23 12.90
CA ASP A 48 10.10 -3.06 12.83
C ASP A 48 9.76 -4.46 12.33
N THR A 49 10.53 -4.92 11.34
CA THR A 49 10.24 -6.15 10.59
C THR A 49 11.48 -6.99 10.32
N PHE A 50 12.63 -6.36 10.07
CA PHE A 50 13.87 -7.05 9.69
C PHE A 50 15.05 -6.66 10.59
N ASP A 51 15.82 -7.64 11.05
CA ASP A 51 16.93 -7.47 12.01
C ASP A 51 18.27 -7.06 11.35
N SER A 52 18.21 -6.15 10.36
CA SER A 52 19.28 -5.66 9.44
C SER A 52 19.54 -6.51 8.18
N GLY A 53 19.90 -5.84 7.08
CA GLY A 53 20.30 -6.49 5.81
C GLY A 53 19.14 -7.05 4.97
N ALA A 54 18.21 -6.18 4.56
CA ALA A 54 17.12 -6.58 3.67
C ALA A 54 17.50 -6.45 2.18
N ASP A 55 17.16 -7.47 1.39
CA ASP A 55 17.18 -7.46 -0.07
C ASP A 55 15.89 -6.81 -0.55
N CYS A 56 16.01 -5.66 -1.21
CA CYS A 56 14.89 -4.78 -1.52
C CYS A 56 14.89 -4.40 -3.00
N PHE A 57 13.70 -4.29 -3.58
CA PHE A 57 13.50 -3.76 -4.92
C PHE A 57 12.14 -3.07 -5.03
N VAL A 58 11.97 -2.26 -6.08
CA VAL A 58 10.68 -1.69 -6.47
C VAL A 58 10.13 -2.46 -7.66
N SER A 59 8.83 -2.79 -7.64
CA SER A 59 8.17 -3.42 -8.77
C SER A 59 8.16 -2.48 -9.99
N PRO A 60 8.01 -2.99 -11.23
CA PRO A 60 7.50 -2.14 -12.32
C PRO A 60 6.10 -1.63 -11.96
N TYR A 61 5.57 -0.67 -12.75
CA TYR A 61 4.15 -0.30 -12.63
C TYR A 61 3.29 -1.55 -12.86
N VAL A 62 2.42 -1.84 -11.89
CA VAL A 62 1.65 -3.10 -11.87
C VAL A 62 0.33 -2.99 -12.62
N ASN A 63 -0.02 -1.79 -13.09
CA ASN A 63 -1.24 -1.49 -13.82
C ASN A 63 -1.04 -0.36 -14.83
N ASP A 64 -1.95 -0.30 -15.80
CA ASP A 64 -2.24 0.92 -16.55
C ASP A 64 -3.44 1.65 -15.94
N PHE A 65 -3.69 2.90 -16.34
CA PHE A 65 -4.86 3.65 -15.91
C PHE A 65 -6.16 2.92 -16.29
N ASP A 66 -7.19 3.08 -15.47
CA ASP A 66 -8.50 2.43 -15.58
C ASP A 66 -8.47 0.90 -15.50
N GLN A 67 -7.30 0.31 -15.28
CA GLN A 67 -7.14 -1.14 -15.19
C GLN A 67 -7.04 -1.60 -13.73
N THR A 68 -7.59 -2.80 -13.50
CA THR A 68 -7.41 -3.53 -12.25
C THR A 68 -6.01 -4.13 -12.17
N PHE A 69 -5.54 -4.36 -10.95
CA PHE A 69 -4.38 -5.19 -10.69
C PHE A 69 -4.58 -6.06 -9.46
N THR A 70 -3.89 -7.20 -9.46
CA THR A 70 -3.58 -7.99 -8.28
C THR A 70 -2.07 -8.18 -8.28
N TYR A 71 -1.39 -7.64 -7.27
CA TYR A 71 0.05 -7.73 -7.14
C TYR A 71 0.42 -8.35 -5.78
N GLU A 72 1.34 -9.29 -5.82
CA GLU A 72 1.98 -9.86 -4.65
C GLU A 72 3.49 -9.70 -4.81
N CYS A 73 4.18 -9.30 -3.74
CA CYS A 73 5.62 -9.40 -3.74
C CYS A 73 6.03 -10.88 -3.95
N PRO A 74 7.22 -11.15 -4.52
CA PRO A 74 7.74 -12.49 -4.66
C PRO A 74 7.79 -13.22 -3.31
N PRO A 75 7.86 -14.56 -3.30
CA PRO A 75 7.88 -15.33 -2.07
C PRO A 75 8.85 -14.76 -1.02
N HIS A 76 8.36 -14.69 0.22
CA HIS A 76 9.09 -14.22 1.41
C HIS A 76 9.39 -12.72 1.46
N HIS A 77 8.98 -11.95 0.46
CA HIS A 77 9.05 -10.50 0.52
C HIS A 77 7.80 -9.90 1.16
N ILE A 78 8.00 -8.78 1.83
CA ILE A 78 7.01 -7.97 2.52
C ILE A 78 7.02 -6.58 1.88
N ILE A 79 5.84 -5.98 1.76
CA ILE A 79 5.67 -4.61 1.26
C ILE A 79 6.17 -3.61 2.31
N THR A 80 7.16 -2.80 1.93
CA THR A 80 7.71 -1.74 2.78
C THR A 80 7.27 -0.35 2.36
N GLY A 81 6.67 -0.21 1.18
CA GLY A 81 6.32 1.08 0.61
C GLY A 81 5.42 0.96 -0.62
N MET A 82 4.88 2.10 -1.04
CA MET A 82 4.05 2.25 -2.24
C MET A 82 4.46 3.53 -2.97
N SER A 83 4.54 3.47 -4.30
CA SER A 83 4.74 4.64 -5.14
C SER A 83 3.65 4.71 -6.21
N SER A 84 3.24 5.92 -6.56
CA SER A 84 2.18 6.17 -7.52
C SER A 84 2.25 7.56 -8.12
N TYR A 85 1.72 7.71 -9.33
CA TYR A 85 1.41 9.02 -9.89
C TYR A 85 -0.02 9.03 -10.44
N HIS A 86 -0.66 10.18 -10.33
CA HIS A 86 -2.02 10.46 -10.80
C HIS A 86 -1.99 11.06 -12.22
N SER A 87 -3.09 10.89 -12.96
CA SER A 87 -3.34 11.57 -14.22
C SER A 87 -4.74 12.15 -14.25
N ASN A 88 -4.86 13.48 -14.29
CA ASN A 88 -6.14 14.19 -14.43
C ASN A 88 -6.89 13.88 -15.74
N LYS A 89 -6.25 13.25 -16.72
CA LYS A 89 -6.96 12.79 -17.92
C LYS A 89 -7.80 11.55 -17.63
N HIS A 90 -7.31 10.69 -16.74
CA HIS A 90 -7.92 9.43 -16.37
C HIS A 90 -8.61 9.50 -15.01
N GLU A 91 -8.31 10.54 -14.22
CA GLU A 91 -8.64 10.63 -12.79
C GLU A 91 -8.28 9.36 -12.02
N ASP A 92 -7.10 8.83 -12.35
CA ASP A 92 -6.65 7.55 -11.86
C ASP A 92 -5.13 7.53 -11.65
N ARG A 93 -4.67 6.52 -10.92
CA ARG A 93 -3.30 6.32 -10.47
C ARG A 93 -2.68 5.05 -11.04
N ARG A 94 -1.39 5.11 -11.38
CA ARG A 94 -0.55 3.92 -11.60
C ARG A 94 0.24 3.58 -10.35
N TRP A 95 0.48 2.30 -10.11
CA TRP A 95 1.01 1.81 -8.84
C TRP A 95 2.29 0.99 -8.98
N GLN A 96 3.21 1.21 -8.05
CA GLN A 96 4.42 0.41 -7.80
C GLN A 96 4.51 0.08 -6.30
N PHE A 97 5.17 -1.03 -5.98
CA PHE A 97 5.34 -1.51 -4.61
C PHE A 97 6.81 -1.75 -4.31
N TYR A 98 7.24 -1.28 -3.13
CA TYR A 98 8.54 -1.62 -2.58
C TYR A 98 8.43 -2.93 -1.83
N CYS A 99 9.25 -3.91 -2.23
CA CYS A 99 9.27 -5.25 -1.67
C CYS A 99 10.65 -5.52 -1.06
N CYS A 100 10.68 -5.95 0.20
CA CYS A 100 11.91 -6.33 0.88
C CYS A 100 11.79 -7.71 1.53
N ARG A 101 12.90 -8.43 1.62
CA ARG A 101 13.03 -9.64 2.44
C ARG A 101 14.33 -9.61 3.23
N SER A 102 14.44 -10.43 4.27
CA SER A 102 15.73 -10.72 4.90
C SER A 102 15.94 -12.23 5.00
N ASN A 103 17.21 -12.62 5.16
CA ASN A 103 17.56 -14.03 5.31
C ASN A 103 16.93 -14.62 6.57
N GLY A 104 16.58 -15.90 6.48
CA GLY A 104 16.03 -16.67 7.60
C GLY A 104 14.58 -16.35 7.97
N HIS A 105 13.88 -15.61 7.13
CA HIS A 105 12.47 -15.29 7.32
C HIS A 105 11.65 -15.63 6.07
N CYS A 106 10.56 -16.34 6.31
CA CYS A 106 9.62 -16.75 5.28
C CYS A 106 8.21 -16.26 5.64
N THR A 107 7.44 -15.87 4.63
CA THR A 107 6.01 -15.61 4.74
C THR A 107 5.22 -16.91 4.73
N ALA A 108 4.26 -17.07 5.63
CA ALA A 108 3.37 -18.23 5.72
C ALA A 108 1.95 -17.83 6.17
N ASN A 109 0.97 -18.72 6.04
CA ASN A 109 -0.42 -18.51 6.48
C ASN A 109 -0.99 -17.19 5.93
N CYS A 110 -1.02 -17.09 4.61
CA CYS A 110 -1.40 -15.85 3.94
C CYS A 110 -2.91 -15.79 3.68
N GLU A 111 -3.49 -14.63 3.90
CA GLU A 111 -4.92 -14.39 3.70
C GLU A 111 -5.16 -13.05 2.98
N TRP A 112 -6.22 -13.01 2.17
CA TRP A 112 -6.71 -11.80 1.55
C TRP A 112 -7.83 -11.20 2.39
N THR A 113 -7.85 -9.89 2.53
CA THR A 113 -9.02 -9.17 3.04
C THR A 113 -10.17 -9.21 2.02
N THR A 114 -11.37 -8.88 2.47
CA THR A 114 -12.38 -8.29 1.57
C THR A 114 -11.95 -6.87 1.17
N TYR A 115 -12.75 -6.17 0.37
CA TYR A 115 -12.48 -4.75 0.12
C TYR A 115 -12.51 -3.98 1.45
N VAL A 116 -11.44 -3.22 1.72
CA VAL A 116 -11.26 -2.50 2.99
C VAL A 116 -11.86 -1.10 2.97
N ASN A 117 -12.25 -0.63 1.78
CA ASN A 117 -12.95 0.62 1.58
C ASN A 117 -14.15 0.44 0.65
N TRP A 118 -15.04 1.43 0.59
CA TRP A 118 -15.92 1.80 -0.51
C TRP A 118 -15.31 2.96 -1.32
N PHE A 119 -15.94 3.35 -2.43
CA PHE A 119 -15.54 4.54 -3.18
C PHE A 119 -15.79 5.82 -2.37
N ASP A 120 -15.02 6.87 -2.64
CA ASP A 120 -15.10 8.24 -2.10
C ASP A 120 -14.89 8.35 -0.58
N GLU A 121 -14.78 7.21 0.12
CA GLU A 121 -14.66 7.20 1.57
C GLU A 121 -13.20 7.30 2.04
N LEU A 122 -13.06 7.88 3.22
CA LEU A 122 -11.87 7.72 4.04
C LEU A 122 -11.86 6.30 4.59
N PHE A 123 -10.71 5.62 4.47
CA PHE A 123 -10.49 4.35 5.15
C PHE A 123 -9.19 4.37 5.93
N HIS A 124 -9.17 3.58 7.01
CA HIS A 124 -7.97 3.21 7.76
C HIS A 124 -7.98 1.69 7.88
N TRP A 125 -6.92 1.04 7.39
CA TRP A 125 -6.71 -0.39 7.56
C TRP A 125 -5.37 -0.66 8.23
N THR A 126 -5.40 -1.42 9.33
CA THR A 126 -4.21 -1.84 10.07
C THR A 126 -3.87 -3.29 9.70
N VAL A 127 -2.60 -3.57 9.43
CA VAL A 127 -2.12 -4.94 9.23
C VAL A 127 -2.35 -5.73 10.53
N PRO A 128 -2.99 -6.91 10.50
CA PRO A 128 -3.23 -7.68 11.71
C PRO A 128 -1.96 -7.96 12.52
N ASN A 129 -2.13 -8.08 13.85
CA ASN A 129 -1.02 -8.36 14.75
C ASN A 129 -0.24 -9.60 14.30
N GLN A 130 1.09 -9.55 14.41
CA GLN A 130 2.02 -10.61 13.99
C GLN A 130 1.96 -11.01 12.49
N ASN A 131 1.27 -10.22 11.67
CA ASN A 131 1.22 -10.39 10.22
C ASN A 131 1.90 -9.23 9.50
N TYR A 132 2.14 -9.38 8.20
CA TYR A 132 2.87 -8.43 7.36
C TYR A 132 2.20 -8.33 6.01
N LEU A 133 2.09 -7.11 5.47
CA LEU A 133 1.51 -6.84 4.16
C LEU A 133 2.42 -7.41 3.06
N VAL A 134 1.88 -8.21 2.15
CA VAL A 134 2.67 -8.86 1.08
C VAL A 134 2.08 -8.64 -0.32
N GLY A 135 0.85 -8.13 -0.42
CA GLY A 135 0.19 -7.90 -1.69
C GLY A 135 -1.00 -6.96 -1.58
N ALA A 136 -1.45 -6.47 -2.73
CA ALA A 136 -2.60 -5.60 -2.88
C ALA A 136 -3.36 -5.93 -4.16
N GLU A 137 -4.67 -5.77 -4.13
CA GLU A 137 -5.55 -5.82 -5.30
C GLU A 137 -6.38 -4.55 -5.33
N SER A 138 -6.53 -3.97 -6.51
CA SER A 138 -7.33 -2.76 -6.69
C SER A 138 -7.96 -2.71 -8.07
N TYR A 139 -9.12 -2.05 -8.16
CA TYR A 139 -9.76 -1.70 -9.41
C TYR A 139 -10.30 -0.28 -9.34
N HIS A 140 -10.31 0.39 -10.49
CA HIS A 140 -10.84 1.73 -10.71
C HIS A 140 -12.28 1.67 -11.21
N GLU A 141 -13.09 2.67 -10.88
CA GLU A 141 -14.46 2.80 -11.40
C GLU A 141 -14.76 4.26 -11.76
N ASN A 142 -15.06 4.50 -13.04
CA ASN A 142 -15.12 5.85 -13.62
C ASN A 142 -16.33 6.69 -13.17
N LYS A 143 -17.36 6.11 -12.55
CA LYS A 143 -18.47 6.92 -12.04
C LYS A 143 -18.06 7.63 -10.76
N HIS A 144 -17.20 6.98 -9.98
CA HIS A 144 -16.60 7.53 -8.77
C HIS A 144 -15.22 8.17 -9.03
N GLU A 145 -14.57 7.85 -10.16
CA GLU A 145 -13.18 8.21 -10.45
C GLU A 145 -12.26 7.88 -9.25
N ASP A 146 -12.44 6.64 -8.77
CA ASP A 146 -11.84 6.20 -7.53
C ASP A 146 -11.56 4.68 -7.52
N ARG A 147 -10.73 4.23 -6.57
CA ARG A 147 -10.27 2.86 -6.44
C ARG A 147 -10.74 2.16 -5.17
N ARG A 148 -11.08 0.88 -5.34
CA ARG A 148 -11.28 -0.07 -4.23
C ARG A 148 -10.00 -0.82 -3.93
N TRP A 149 -9.82 -1.24 -2.68
CA TRP A 149 -8.59 -1.86 -2.19
C TRP A 149 -8.85 -3.15 -1.42
N LYS A 150 -8.09 -4.20 -1.74
CA LYS A 150 -7.88 -5.37 -0.89
C LYS A 150 -6.39 -5.51 -0.59
N TYR A 151 -6.08 -6.10 0.54
CA TYR A 151 -4.71 -6.38 0.94
C TYR A 151 -4.51 -7.85 1.26
N LYS A 152 -3.34 -8.37 0.91
CA LYS A 152 -2.88 -9.70 1.31
C LYS A 152 -1.86 -9.55 2.42
N TYR A 153 -2.03 -10.29 3.49
CA TYR A 153 -1.07 -10.32 4.58
C TYR A 153 -0.72 -11.76 4.95
N CYS A 154 0.46 -11.95 5.52
CA CYS A 154 0.97 -13.25 5.95
C CYS A 154 1.60 -13.15 7.34
N SER A 155 1.60 -14.25 8.07
CA SER A 155 2.50 -14.43 9.22
C SER A 155 3.96 -14.54 8.75
N LYS A 156 4.90 -14.19 9.63
CA LYS A 156 6.35 -14.42 9.42
C LYS A 156 6.79 -15.62 10.25
N VAL A 157 7.46 -16.57 9.61
CA VAL A 157 8.08 -17.73 10.25
C VAL A 157 9.58 -17.75 9.99
N GLN A 158 10.31 -18.47 10.83
CA GLN A 158 11.74 -18.71 10.58
C GLN A 158 11.90 -19.78 9.50
N CYS A 159 12.81 -19.49 8.58
CA CYS A 159 13.44 -20.43 7.66
C CYS A 159 14.95 -20.09 7.62
#